data_AF-A0A1E9BN11-F1
#
_entry.id   AF-A0A1E9BN11-F1
#
_cell.length_a   1.000
_cell.length_b   1.000
_cell.length_c   1.000
_cell.angle_alpha   90.00
_cell.angle_beta   90.00
_cell.angle_gamma   90.00
#
_symmetry.space_group_name_H-M   'P 1'
#
loop_
_entity.id
_entity.type
_entity.pdbx_description
1 polymer ?
#
loop_
_entity_poly.entity_id
_entity_poly.type
_entity_poly.pdbx_seq_one_letter_code
_entity_poly.pdbx_strand_id
1 'polypeptide(L)' 'MQVIYLIADEKTREREFGNLVNIPDNYPKYVVSLDEFNRGSEVAGIAHLHLLDFLRLTNL' A
#
# COMPACT_ATOMS: atom_id res chain seq x y z
N MET A 1 6.93 -2.55 -3.36
CA MET A 1 5.48 -2.39 -3.60
C MET A 1 4.80 -3.72 -3.35
N GLN A 2 3.55 -3.70 -2.88
CA GLN A 2 2.66 -4.86 -2.83
C GLN A 2 1.30 -4.52 -3.44
N VAL A 3 0.55 -5.53 -3.89
CA VAL A 3 -0.77 -5.35 -4.54
C VAL A 3 -1.76 -6.39 -4.02
N ILE A 4 -2.98 -5.97 -3.67
CA ILE A 4 -4.02 -6.86 -3.12
C ILE A 4 -5.43 -6.45 -3.57
N TYR A 5 -6.39 -7.38 -3.54
CA TYR A 5 -7.81 -7.04 -3.72
C TYR A 5 -8.38 -6.26 -2.52
N LEU A 6 -8.32 -6.84 -1.31
CA LEU A 6 -8.93 -6.31 -0.09
C LEU A 6 -8.08 -6.63 1.15
N ILE A 7 -8.00 -5.71 2.12
CA ILE A 7 -7.42 -5.99 3.44
C ILE A 7 -8.54 -6.48 4.36
N ALA A 8 -8.79 -7.79 4.34
CA ALA A 8 -9.92 -8.39 5.05
C ALA A 8 -9.65 -8.59 6.55
N ASP A 9 -8.38 -8.71 6.96
CA ASP A 9 -7.99 -8.97 8.34
C ASP A 9 -6.58 -8.44 8.67
N GLU A 10 -6.25 -8.45 9.96
CA GLU A 10 -4.97 -8.00 10.49
C GLU A 10 -3.80 -8.83 9.92
N LYS A 11 -3.96 -10.14 9.75
CA LYS A 11 -2.92 -11.01 9.18
C LYS A 11 -2.57 -10.61 7.75
N THR A 12 -3.57 -10.23 6.97
CA THR A 12 -3.41 -9.70 5.62
C THR A 12 -2.71 -8.35 5.66
N ARG A 13 -3.09 -7.48 6.59
CA ARG A 13 -2.41 -6.19 6.80
C ARG A 13 -0.93 -6.37 7.14
N GLU A 14 -0.60 -7.24 8.10
CA GLU A 14 0.79 -7.54 8.46
C GLU A 14 1.59 -8.08 7.28
N ARG A 15 1.01 -8.96 6.45
CA ARG A 15 1.67 -9.51 5.26
C ARG A 15 1.99 -8.44 4.22
N GLU A 16 1.07 -7.51 3.97
CA GLU A 16 1.23 -6.48 2.93
C GLU A 16 2.14 -5.31 3.37
N PHE A 17 2.06 -4.90 4.63
CA PHE A 17 2.86 -3.79 5.15
C PHE A 17 4.18 -4.24 5.78
N GLY A 18 4.19 -5.35 6.51
CA GLY A 18 5.34 -5.77 7.33
C GLY A 18 6.60 -6.02 6.52
N ASN A 19 6.47 -6.64 5.34
CA ASN A 19 7.60 -6.86 4.44
C ASN A 19 8.24 -5.53 3.97
N LEU A 20 7.42 -4.51 3.73
CA LEU A 20 7.88 -3.19 3.27
C LEU A 20 8.53 -2.39 4.41
N VAL A 21 8.01 -2.50 5.64
CA VAL A 21 8.59 -1.88 6.84
C VAL A 21 10.02 -2.37 7.08
N ASN A 22 10.30 -3.64 6.79
CA ASN A 22 11.60 -4.26 7.06
C ASN A 22 12.68 -3.94 6.01
N ILE A 23 12.37 -3.16 4.96
CA ILE A 23 13.35 -2.78 3.93
C ILE A 23 14.00 -1.45 4.32
N PRO A 24 15.30 -1.43 4.67
CA PRO A 24 16.00 -0.23 5.12
C PRO A 24 16.48 0.60 3.93
N ASP A 25 15.54 1.20 3.20
CA ASP A 25 15.81 2.15 2.13
C ASP A 25 14.89 3.39 2.23
N ASN A 26 15.26 4.43 1.48
CA ASN A 26 14.49 5.68 1.39
C ASN A 26 13.63 5.76 0.11
N TYR A 27 13.40 4.63 -0.58
CA TYR A 27 12.56 4.63 -1.77
C TYR A 27 11.08 4.67 -1.36
N PRO A 28 10.21 5.37 -2.11
CA PRO A 28 8.77 5.35 -1.85
C PRO A 28 8.21 3.93 -1.85
N LYS A 29 7.39 3.61 -0.84
CA LYS A 29 6.79 2.28 -0.66
C LYS A 29 5.28 2.40 -0.82
N TYR A 30 4.71 1.44 -1.52
CA TYR A 30 3.28 1.42 -1.86
C TYR A 30 2.66 0.07 -1.55
N VAL A 31 1.44 0.10 -1.00
CA VAL A 31 0.47 -0.98 -1.04
C VAL A 31 -0.69 -0.51 -1.91
N VAL A 32 -0.99 -1.23 -2.99
CA VAL A 32 -2.07 -0.87 -3.92
C VAL A 32 -3.23 -1.85 -3.73
N SER A 33 -4.46 -1.34 -3.57
CA SER A 33 -5.62 -2.20 -3.40
C SER A 33 -6.89 -1.77 -4.13
N LEU A 34 -7.87 -2.67 -4.23
CA LEU A 34 -9.23 -2.34 -4.70
C LEU A 34 -10.17 -1.98 -3.52
N ASP A 35 -9.62 -1.79 -2.33
CA ASP A 35 -10.39 -1.41 -1.14
C ASP A 35 -10.83 0.05 -1.23
N GLU A 36 -12.15 0.27 -1.30
CA GLU A 36 -12.74 1.59 -1.45
C GLU A 36 -12.52 2.51 -0.24
N PHE A 37 -12.24 1.93 0.94
CA PHE A 37 -12.08 2.68 2.18
C PHE A 37 -10.65 3.23 2.39
N ASN A 38 -9.67 2.76 1.61
CA ASN A 38 -8.25 3.08 1.81
C ASN A 38 -7.71 4.11 0.81
N ARG A 39 -8.50 5.11 0.44
CA ARG A 39 -8.04 6.17 -0.48
C ARG A 39 -7.06 7.11 0.21
N GLY A 40 -5.76 6.85 0.03
CA GLY A 40 -4.68 7.74 0.42
C GLY A 40 -4.30 7.68 1.90
N SER A 41 -4.52 6.52 2.55
CA SER A 41 -4.00 6.29 3.90
C SER A 41 -2.49 5.99 3.86
N GLU A 42 -1.82 6.23 4.99
CA GLU A 42 -0.41 5.90 5.16
C GLU A 42 -0.24 4.99 6.39
N VAL A 43 0.60 3.97 6.26
CA VAL A 43 0.94 3.06 7.36
C VAL A 43 2.46 2.97 7.44
N ALA A 44 3.04 3.50 8.52
CA ALA A 44 4.49 3.46 8.74
C ALA A 44 5.33 3.99 7.56
N GLY A 45 4.93 5.11 6.94
CA GLY A 45 5.61 5.68 5.77
C GLY A 45 5.33 4.96 4.44
N ILE A 46 4.42 3.99 4.43
CA ILE A 46 3.99 3.27 3.22
C ILE A 46 2.66 3.85 2.76
N ALA A 47 2.62 4.36 1.52
CA ALA A 47 1.40 4.88 0.93
C ALA A 47 0.46 3.72 0.55
N HIS A 48 -0.74 3.70 1.12
CA HIS A 48 -1.80 2.79 0.73
C HIS A 48 -2.71 3.51 -0.26
N LEU A 49 -2.69 3.03 -1.51
CA LEU A 49 -3.42 3.63 -2.60
C LEU A 49 -4.53 2.71 -3.08
N HIS A 50 -5.68 3.28 -3.38
CA HIS A 50 -6.64 2.59 -4.22
C HIS A 50 -6.08 2.47 -5.64
N LEU A 51 -6.38 1.37 -6.35
CA LEU A 51 -5.83 1.07 -7.67
C LEU A 51 -6.04 2.21 -8.67
N LEU A 52 -7.22 2.83 -8.66
CA LEU A 52 -7.53 3.96 -9.54
C LEU A 52 -6.62 5.17 -9.27
N ASP A 53 -6.26 5.42 -8.02
CA ASP A 53 -5.41 6.55 -7.64
C ASP A 53 -3.96 6.25 -8.04
N PHE A 54 -3.51 5.00 -7.86
CA PHE A 54 -2.20 4.54 -8.34
C PHE A 54 -2.05 4.69 -9.87
N LEU A 55 -3.06 4.29 -10.64
CA LEU A 55 -3.04 4.39 -12.11
C LEU A 55 -3.07 5.84 -12.62
N ARG A 56 -3.43 6.80 -11.76
CA ARG A 56 -3.44 8.24 -12.06
C ARG A 56 -2.15 8.95 -11.66
N LEU A 57 -1.19 8.25 -11.06
CA LEU A 57 0.11 8.83 -10.77
C LEU A 57 0.83 9.13 -12.09
N THR A 58 0.94 10.42 -12.44
CA THR A 58 1.56 10.87 -13.69
C THR A 58 3.08 10.93 -13.64
N ASN A 59 3.68 10.73 -12.46
CA ASN A 59 5.10 10.82 -12.24
C ASN A 59 5.55 9.63 -11.38
N LEU A 60 6.13 8.61 -12.02
CA LEU A 60 6.95 7.57 -11.40
C LEU A 60 8.42 7.77 -11.77
#